data_AF-A0A116KVV1-F1
#
_entry.id   AF-A0A116KVV1-F1
#
_cell.length_a   1.000
_cell.length_b   1.000
_cell.length_c   1.000
_cell.angle_alpha   90.00
_cell.angle_beta   90.00
_cell.angle_gamma   90.00
#
_symmetry.space_group_name_H-M   'P 1'
#
loop_
_entity.id
_entity.type
_entity.pdbx_description
1 polymer ?
#
loop_
_entity_poly.entity_id
_entity_poly.type
_entity_poly.pdbx_seq_one_letter_code
_entity_poly.pdbx_strand_id
1 'polypeptide(L)'
;MEQSELYTEKEIEAAILVVQDYFDHHFNRCKLLTIGYSGDNEKEFDEWAEHYGAEEAIILTSSFKVAAEGAEPTLEPNSTHTDWKWILVRNVGGKWEHKGHGY
;
A
#
# COMPACT_ATOMS: atom_id res chain seq x y z
N MET A 1 -4.19 -9.64 -13.19
CA MET A 1 -3.27 -9.44 -12.06
C MET A 1 -2.14 -10.44 -12.26
N GLU A 2 -0.89 -10.03 -12.06
CA GLU A 2 0.22 -11.01 -12.04
C GLU A 2 -0.09 -12.06 -10.97
N GLN A 3 0.15 -13.32 -11.31
CA GLN A 3 -0.16 -14.44 -10.43
C GLN A 3 0.93 -14.50 -9.37
N SER A 4 0.55 -14.28 -8.10
CA SER A 4 1.45 -14.40 -6.95
C SER A 4 1.61 -15.86 -6.54
N GLU A 5 2.82 -16.23 -6.16
CA GLU A 5 3.19 -17.49 -5.53
C GLU A 5 3.08 -17.41 -3.99
N LEU A 6 3.10 -16.20 -3.42
CA LEU A 6 3.05 -15.94 -1.97
C LEU A 6 1.61 -15.73 -1.45
N TYR A 7 0.77 -15.03 -2.21
CA TYR A 7 -0.56 -14.61 -1.77
C TYR A 7 -1.65 -15.03 -2.75
N THR A 8 -2.79 -15.43 -2.20
CA THR A 8 -3.99 -15.62 -3.00
C THR A 8 -4.57 -14.26 -3.44
N GLU A 9 -5.34 -14.27 -4.53
CA GLU A 9 -6.05 -13.07 -5.01
C GLU A 9 -6.88 -12.40 -3.90
N LYS A 10 -7.55 -13.19 -3.06
CA LYS A 10 -8.36 -12.69 -1.93
C LYS A 10 -7.54 -11.99 -0.86
N GLU A 11 -6.32 -12.44 -0.62
CA GLU A 11 -5.44 -11.82 0.37
C GLU A 11 -4.87 -10.50 -0.13
N ILE A 12 -4.55 -10.44 -1.42
CA ILE A 12 -4.16 -9.20 -2.10
C ILE A 12 -5.34 -8.20 -2.09
N GLU A 13 -6.55 -8.65 -2.44
CA GLU A 13 -7.76 -7.82 -2.39
C GLU A 13 -8.02 -7.28 -0.98
N ALA A 14 -7.85 -8.11 0.05
CA ALA A 14 -7.99 -7.69 1.44
C ALA A 14 -6.96 -6.60 1.83
N ALA A 15 -5.71 -6.71 1.35
CA ALA A 15 -4.70 -5.68 1.56
C ALA A 15 -5.06 -4.37 0.82
N ILE A 16 -5.54 -4.48 -0.42
CA ILE A 16 -5.98 -3.32 -1.22
C ILE A 16 -7.11 -2.57 -0.49
N LEU A 17 -8.08 -3.29 0.07
CA LEU A 17 -9.18 -2.68 0.82
C LEU A 17 -8.70 -1.89 2.04
N VAL A 18 -7.69 -2.38 2.76
CA VAL A 18 -7.09 -1.67 3.90
C VAL A 18 -6.42 -0.37 3.44
N VAL A 19 -5.71 -0.40 2.31
CA VAL A 19 -5.10 0.82 1.76
C VAL A 19 -6.14 1.79 1.25
N GLN A 20 -7.18 1.33 0.56
CA GLN A 20 -8.26 2.20 0.07
C GLN A 20 -8.97 2.90 1.23
N ASP A 21 -9.29 2.17 2.29
CA ASP A 21 -9.90 2.75 3.50
C ASP A 21 -8.97 3.81 4.13
N TYR A 22 -7.68 3.50 4.30
CA TYR A 22 -6.71 4.46 4.82
C TYR A 22 -6.57 5.70 3.92
N PHE A 23 -6.48 5.48 2.60
CA PHE A 23 -6.35 6.54 1.61
C PHE A 23 -7.54 7.50 1.66
N ASP A 24 -8.76 6.98 1.68
CA ASP A 24 -9.97 7.80 1.72
C ASP A 24 -10.05 8.67 2.98
N HIS A 25 -9.54 8.20 4.12
CA HIS A 25 -9.55 8.96 5.38
C HIS A 25 -8.41 9.97 5.50
N HIS A 26 -7.23 9.66 4.96
CA HIS A 26 -6.00 10.43 5.20
C HIS A 26 -5.58 11.28 3.98
N PHE A 27 -5.93 10.87 2.77
CA PHE A 27 -5.55 11.52 1.51
C PHE A 27 -6.74 12.28 0.88
N ASN A 28 -7.51 13.01 1.70
CA ASN A 28 -8.77 13.68 1.34
C ASN A 28 -8.70 14.65 0.15
N ARG A 29 -7.50 15.12 -0.21
CA ARG A 29 -7.26 16.02 -1.35
C ARG A 29 -6.40 15.38 -2.43
N CYS A 30 -6.36 14.06 -2.45
CA CYS A 30 -5.78 13.27 -3.52
C CYS A 30 -6.88 12.42 -4.15
N LYS A 31 -6.64 12.01 -5.40
CA LYS A 31 -7.48 11.06 -6.11
C LYS A 31 -6.67 9.82 -6.44
N LEU A 32 -7.00 8.69 -5.84
CA LEU A 32 -6.43 7.40 -6.20
C LEU A 32 -6.77 7.08 -7.65
N LEU A 33 -5.75 6.78 -8.46
CA LEU A 33 -5.88 6.44 -9.88
C LEU A 33 -5.75 4.93 -10.09
N THR A 34 -4.74 4.34 -9.46
CA THR A 34 -4.48 2.89 -9.50
C THR A 34 -3.98 2.42 -8.15
N ILE A 35 -4.26 1.16 -7.82
CA ILE A 35 -3.63 0.44 -6.73
C ILE A 35 -3.50 -1.03 -7.14
N GLY A 36 -2.39 -1.66 -6.79
CA GLY A 36 -2.16 -3.05 -7.11
C GLY A 36 -1.02 -3.63 -6.31
N TYR A 37 -0.92 -4.95 -6.37
CA TYR A 37 0.19 -5.69 -5.78
C TYR A 37 1.49 -5.42 -6.54
N SER A 38 2.59 -5.21 -5.82
CA SER A 38 3.89 -4.88 -6.42
C SER A 38 4.61 -6.09 -7.03
N GLY A 39 4.05 -7.29 -6.90
CA GLY A 39 4.71 -8.56 -7.24
C GLY A 39 5.43 -9.16 -6.05
N ASP A 40 5.77 -10.44 -6.16
CA ASP A 40 6.41 -11.19 -5.09
C ASP A 40 7.84 -10.74 -4.86
N ASN A 41 8.16 -10.38 -3.61
CA ASN A 41 9.50 -10.09 -3.16
C ASN A 41 9.68 -10.60 -1.73
N GLU A 42 9.79 -11.92 -1.58
CA GLU A 42 9.88 -12.62 -0.28
C GLU A 42 10.92 -11.98 0.64
N LYS A 43 12.10 -11.64 0.11
CA LYS A 43 13.16 -11.00 0.89
C LYS A 43 12.73 -9.64 1.47
N GLU A 44 12.15 -8.76 0.65
CA GLU A 44 11.70 -7.44 1.12
C GLU A 44 10.54 -7.59 2.12
N PHE A 45 9.67 -8.59 1.92
CA PHE A 45 8.55 -8.85 2.82
C PHE A 45 9.01 -9.38 4.17
N ASP A 46 9.95 -10.31 4.20
CA ASP A 46 10.56 -10.82 5.43
C ASP A 46 11.23 -9.67 6.22
N GLU A 47 11.96 -8.78 5.53
CA GLU A 47 12.58 -7.61 6.14
C GLU A 47 11.53 -6.68 6.79
N TRP A 48 10.39 -6.43 6.12
CA TRP A 48 9.31 -5.61 6.69
C TRP A 48 8.55 -6.30 7.82
N ALA A 49 8.29 -7.60 7.68
CA ALA A 49 7.63 -8.39 8.71
C ALA A 49 8.47 -8.38 9.99
N GLU A 50 9.79 -8.66 9.89
CA GLU A 50 10.71 -8.59 11.02
C GLU A 50 10.77 -7.18 11.63
N HIS A 51 10.89 -6.14 10.78
CA HIS A 51 10.95 -4.74 11.23
C HIS A 51 9.75 -4.34 12.08
N TYR A 52 8.55 -4.80 11.72
CA TYR A 52 7.32 -4.49 12.44
C TYR A 52 6.89 -5.58 13.45
N GLY A 53 7.71 -6.62 13.65
CA GLY A 53 7.41 -7.72 14.58
C GLY A 53 6.16 -8.52 14.20
N ALA A 54 5.94 -8.71 12.91
CA ALA A 54 4.85 -9.49 12.33
C ALA A 54 5.38 -10.75 11.63
N GLU A 55 4.49 -11.65 11.23
CA GLU A 55 4.87 -12.89 10.53
C GLU A 55 4.87 -12.74 9.01
N GLU A 56 4.05 -11.84 8.47
CA GLU A 56 3.91 -11.63 7.02
C GLU A 56 3.86 -10.14 6.70
N ALA A 57 4.41 -9.75 5.55
CA ALA A 57 4.27 -8.41 5.00
C ALA A 57 3.93 -8.46 3.51
N ILE A 58 3.18 -7.48 3.05
CA ILE A 58 2.81 -7.30 1.65
C ILE A 58 3.02 -5.84 1.25
N ILE A 59 3.53 -5.65 0.03
CA ILE A 59 3.69 -4.32 -0.55
C ILE A 59 2.70 -4.12 -1.69
N LEU A 60 1.99 -3.00 -1.63
CA LEU A 60 1.16 -2.53 -2.74
C LEU A 60 1.78 -1.26 -3.33
N THR A 61 1.60 -1.04 -4.61
CA THR A 61 1.94 0.23 -5.27
C THR A 61 0.68 0.92 -5.76
N SER A 62 0.70 2.25 -5.70
CA SER A 62 -0.40 3.07 -6.17
C SER A 62 0.07 4.24 -7.00
N SER A 63 -0.85 4.75 -7.82
CA SER A 63 -0.72 6.08 -8.41
C SER A 63 -1.89 6.94 -7.96
N PHE A 64 -1.62 8.20 -7.63
CA PHE A 64 -2.65 9.16 -7.24
C PHE A 64 -2.29 10.57 -7.70
N LYS A 65 -3.32 11.40 -7.89
CA LYS A 65 -3.18 12.81 -8.25
C LYS A 65 -3.46 13.71 -7.05
N VAL A 66 -2.60 14.68 -6.79
CA VAL A 66 -2.80 15.71 -5.76
C VAL A 66 -3.66 16.83 -6.34
N ALA A 67 -4.66 17.30 -5.58
CA ALA A 67 -5.49 18.43 -5.98
C ALA A 67 -4.67 19.73 -6.14
N ALA A 68 -5.21 20.72 -6.85
CA ALA A 68 -4.54 21.99 -7.08
C ALA A 68 -4.34 22.80 -5.78
N GLU A 69 -5.20 22.57 -4.81
CA GLU A 69 -5.21 23.16 -3.48
C GLU A 69 -4.18 22.52 -2.54
N GLY A 70 -3.50 21.46 -2.99
CA GLY A 70 -2.54 20.67 -2.22
C GLY A 70 -3.23 19.82 -1.15
N ALA A 71 -2.62 18.68 -0.79
CA ALA A 71 -3.13 17.78 0.24
C ALA A 71 -2.38 17.91 1.56
N GLU A 72 -1.06 17.96 1.49
CA GLU A 72 -0.13 18.00 2.61
C GLU A 72 1.09 18.85 2.24
N PRO A 73 1.83 19.42 3.20
CA PRO A 73 3.01 20.25 2.90
C PRO A 73 4.11 19.51 2.14
N THR A 74 4.13 18.18 2.17
CA THR A 74 5.11 17.31 1.51
C THR A 74 4.69 16.87 0.11
N LEU A 75 3.42 17.06 -0.27
CA LEU A 75 2.88 16.65 -1.57
C LEU A 75 2.67 17.87 -2.47
N GLU A 76 3.37 17.89 -3.60
CA GLU A 76 3.29 19.02 -4.54
C GLU A 76 1.87 19.12 -5.15
N PRO A 77 1.20 20.29 -5.10
CA PRO A 77 -0.11 20.46 -5.71
C PRO A 77 -0.09 20.19 -7.22
N ASN A 78 -1.18 19.65 -7.77
CA ASN A 78 -1.29 19.24 -9.18
C ASN A 78 -0.27 18.19 -9.67
N SER A 79 0.51 17.58 -8.79
CA SER A 79 1.40 16.50 -9.15
C SER A 79 0.65 15.17 -9.32
N THR A 80 1.30 14.23 -9.99
CA THR A 80 0.90 12.81 -10.00
C THR A 80 2.03 12.00 -9.42
N HIS A 81 1.72 11.26 -8.36
CA HIS A 81 2.63 10.31 -7.75
C HIS A 81 2.36 8.94 -8.37
N THR A 82 3.41 8.26 -8.82
CA THR A 82 3.38 6.86 -9.28
C THR A 82 4.26 6.01 -8.38
N ASP A 83 4.05 4.71 -8.41
CA ASP A 83 4.88 3.71 -7.70
C ASP A 83 4.98 3.94 -6.18
N TRP A 84 4.01 4.67 -5.62
CA TRP A 84 3.95 4.95 -4.19
C TRP A 84 3.66 3.66 -3.43
N LYS A 85 4.58 3.26 -2.56
CA LYS A 85 4.51 1.99 -1.83
C LYS A 85 3.61 2.12 -0.62
N TRP A 86 2.94 1.03 -0.30
CA TRP A 86 2.18 0.81 0.92
C TRP A 86 2.65 -0.49 1.54
N ILE A 87 3.06 -0.43 2.80
CA ILE A 87 3.53 -1.58 3.57
C ILE A 87 2.41 -1.98 4.52
N LEU A 88 1.92 -3.20 4.34
CA LEU A 88 0.99 -3.83 5.26
C LEU A 88 1.63 -5.06 5.86
N VAL A 89 1.31 -5.34 7.12
CA VAL A 89 1.77 -6.55 7.81
C VAL A 89 0.60 -7.27 8.47
N ARG A 90 0.77 -8.55 8.76
CA ARG A 90 -0.16 -9.34 9.56
C ARG A 90 0.57 -10.48 10.27
N ASN A 91 -0.10 -11.06 11.26
CA ASN A 91 0.24 -12.39 11.76
C ASN A 91 -0.53 -13.44 10.96
N VAL A 92 -0.05 -14.68 10.93
CA VAL A 92 -0.61 -15.76 10.12
C VAL A 92 -2.09 -15.98 10.46
N GLY A 93 -2.95 -15.88 9.43
CA GLY A 93 -4.42 -15.98 9.59
C GLY A 93 -5.09 -14.73 10.17
N GLY A 94 -4.33 -13.67 10.44
CA GLY A 94 -4.80 -12.36 10.87
C GLY A 94 -5.27 -11.46 9.73
N LYS A 95 -5.65 -10.23 10.07
CA LYS A 95 -6.02 -9.20 9.09
C LYS A 95 -4.80 -8.33 8.77
N TRP A 96 -4.75 -7.80 7.56
CA TRP A 96 -3.74 -6.82 7.17
C TRP A 96 -3.87 -5.53 7.98
N GLU A 97 -2.73 -5.00 8.39
CA GLU A 97 -2.58 -3.73 9.06
C GLU A 97 -1.60 -2.85 8.28
N HIS A 98 -2.02 -1.64 7.91
CA HIS A 98 -1.13 -0.64 7.33
C HIS A 98 -0.09 -0.17 8.36
N LYS A 99 1.19 -0.18 8.00
CA LYS A 99 2.30 0.29 8.85
C LYS A 99 3.07 1.47 8.29
N GLY A 100 3.15 1.61 6.97
CA GLY A 100 3.85 2.73 6.35
C GLY A 100 3.57 2.87 4.86
N HIS A 101 3.96 4.01 4.30
CA HIS A 101 3.82 4.32 2.89
C HIS A 101 4.80 5.39 2.43
N GLY A 102 5.14 5.44 1.14
CA GLY A 102 6.06 6.43 0.58
C GLY A 102 6.91 5.92 -0.59
N TYR A 103 8.02 6.62 -0.84
CA TYR A 103 9.08 6.26 -1.79
C TYR A 103 10.26 5.59 -1.10
#